data_AF-A0A950TNT2-F1
#
_entry.id   AF-A0A950TNT2-F1
#
_cell.length_a   1.000
_cell.length_b   1.000
_cell.length_c   1.000
_cell.angle_alpha   90.00
_cell.angle_beta   90.00
_cell.angle_gamma   90.00
#
_symmetry.space_group_name_H-M   'P 1'
#
loop_
_entity.id
_entity.type
_entity.pdbx_description
1 polymer ?
#
loop_
_entity_poly.entity_id
_entity_poly.type
_entity_poly.pdbx_seq_one_letter_code
_entity_poly.pdbx_strand_id
1 'polypeptide(L)'
;MRTWTVFLVTVLALTVCVSAQETADKDIAAKFSPIFHQALGGHERGDYPTNFDFDGDWIGTNNWKHAGDPAFKLRGYIYYSVAETATHYYIHYAVFHARDYKGGTTKGVLYSNMLWLGAKILSRGHDPSGKLAEAAIAHENDMEGALVVVEKATQTVQFVETVHHNRFGRYVPVGSKIAADGFFRTSGAHPELYIQPKGHGIEALGTETPPKLLKFDIYTYTGVAGDPEASTDGHVTYDLLPISTTLWPRVADGEKNKTYASAKKFGTVNINVAEGGRSVAKEVQVGTLPSAFDGHVGGVNMARPPWGWFSVEHHEDAPGLWYFDPARIIKRDFGLGDSFSTAYLSLPFWAQKSDDATTAAAQGGERK
;
A
#
# COMPACT_ATOMS: atom_id res chain seq x y z
N MET A 1 -5.08 1.20 63.92
CA MET A 1 -5.34 2.11 62.79
C MET A 1 -4.48 1.67 61.62
N ARG A 2 -5.06 1.08 60.57
CA ARG A 2 -4.36 0.69 59.33
C ARG A 2 -4.81 1.64 58.23
N THR A 3 -3.92 2.51 57.77
CA THR A 3 -4.12 3.41 56.65
C THR A 3 -4.01 2.62 55.34
N TRP A 4 -5.08 2.58 54.56
CA TRP A 4 -5.08 2.06 53.21
C TRP A 4 -4.68 3.18 52.26
N THR A 5 -3.54 3.04 51.60
CA THR A 5 -3.12 3.92 50.50
C THR A 5 -3.80 3.43 49.23
N VAL A 6 -4.79 4.16 48.73
CA VAL A 6 -5.40 3.90 47.42
C VAL A 6 -4.50 4.51 46.36
N PHE A 7 -3.89 3.66 45.52
CA PHE A 7 -3.23 4.11 44.30
C PHE A 7 -4.30 4.43 43.25
N LEU A 8 -4.45 5.71 42.92
CA LEU A 8 -5.25 6.14 41.78
C LEU A 8 -4.45 5.80 40.52
N VAL A 9 -4.86 4.77 39.78
CA VAL A 9 -4.34 4.49 38.44
C VAL A 9 -5.07 5.42 37.48
N THR A 10 -4.41 6.50 37.05
CA THR A 10 -4.91 7.37 35.99
C THR A 10 -4.73 6.63 34.66
N VAL A 11 -5.81 6.05 34.13
CA VAL A 11 -5.84 5.58 32.75
C VAL A 11 -5.89 6.80 31.85
N LEU A 12 -4.76 7.16 31.25
CA LEU A 12 -4.69 8.20 30.22
C LEU A 12 -5.34 7.63 28.94
N ALA A 13 -6.58 7.99 28.66
CA ALA A 13 -7.18 7.71 27.37
C ALA A 13 -6.45 8.57 26.31
N LEU A 14 -5.55 7.96 25.55
CA LEU A 14 -5.01 8.54 24.32
C LEU A 14 -6.17 8.71 23.34
N THR A 15 -6.74 9.91 23.31
CA THR A 15 -7.69 10.28 22.27
C THR A 15 -6.85 10.58 21.03
N VAL A 16 -6.78 9.64 20.10
CA VAL A 16 -6.18 9.91 18.79
C VAL A 16 -7.11 10.91 18.10
N CYS A 17 -6.68 12.17 18.01
CA CYS A 17 -7.39 13.18 17.23
C CYS A 17 -7.21 12.86 15.75
N VAL A 18 -8.20 12.18 15.17
CA VAL A 18 -8.33 12.06 13.70
C VAL A 18 -8.56 13.45 13.14
N SER A 19 -7.76 13.86 12.14
CA SER A 19 -7.91 15.18 11.52
C SER A 19 -9.17 15.22 10.63
N ALA A 20 -9.73 16.41 10.41
CA ALA A 20 -10.85 16.60 9.47
C ALA A 20 -10.48 16.14 8.04
N GLN A 21 -9.22 16.32 7.65
CA GLN A 21 -8.71 15.83 6.36
C GLN A 21 -8.69 14.30 6.31
N GLU A 22 -8.21 13.64 7.36
CA GLU A 22 -8.19 12.16 7.41
C GLU A 22 -9.60 11.57 7.37
N THR A 23 -10.57 12.23 8.02
CA THR A 23 -11.99 11.84 7.93
C THR A 23 -12.49 11.98 6.49
N ALA A 24 -12.25 13.11 5.83
CA ALA A 24 -12.64 13.32 4.44
C ALA A 24 -11.96 12.32 3.49
N ASP A 25 -10.69 12.03 3.69
CA ASP A 25 -9.94 11.05 2.90
C ASP A 25 -10.51 9.63 3.12
N LYS A 26 -10.88 9.28 4.36
CA LYS A 26 -11.52 7.99 4.64
C LYS A 26 -12.87 7.88 3.94
N ASP A 27 -13.68 8.93 3.94
CA ASP A 27 -14.99 8.95 3.27
C ASP A 27 -14.84 8.78 1.75
N ILE A 28 -13.85 9.44 1.14
CA ILE A 28 -13.51 9.30 -0.28
C ILE A 28 -13.06 7.86 -0.58
N ALA A 29 -12.13 7.32 0.20
CA ALA A 29 -11.63 5.96 0.02
C ALA A 29 -12.73 4.90 0.26
N ALA A 30 -13.58 5.08 1.26
CA ALA A 30 -14.73 4.20 1.51
C ALA A 30 -15.70 4.14 0.33
N LYS A 31 -15.98 5.30 -0.28
CA LYS A 31 -16.94 5.43 -1.38
C LYS A 31 -16.48 4.71 -2.66
N PHE A 32 -15.19 4.72 -2.93
CA PHE A 32 -14.60 4.18 -4.16
C PHE A 32 -13.70 2.96 -3.90
N SER A 33 -13.93 2.28 -2.78
CA SER A 33 -13.13 1.14 -2.33
C SER A 33 -13.28 -0.04 -3.30
N PRO A 34 -12.22 -0.76 -3.68
CA PRO A 34 -12.36 -1.91 -4.56
C PRO A 34 -13.09 -3.09 -3.90
N ILE A 35 -13.73 -3.93 -4.72
CA ILE A 35 -14.08 -5.30 -4.34
C ILE A 35 -12.94 -6.18 -4.82
N PHE A 36 -12.28 -6.87 -3.89
CA PHE A 36 -11.16 -7.76 -4.21
C PHE A 36 -11.63 -9.21 -4.25
N HIS A 37 -11.43 -9.86 -5.39
CA HIS A 37 -11.63 -11.28 -5.61
C HIS A 37 -10.28 -11.97 -5.37
N GLN A 38 -10.03 -12.34 -4.13
CA GLN A 38 -8.80 -13.01 -3.71
C GLN A 38 -8.88 -14.49 -4.06
N ALA A 39 -8.08 -14.93 -5.03
CA ALA A 39 -7.89 -16.36 -5.26
C ALA A 39 -7.06 -16.98 -4.14
N LEU A 40 -7.44 -18.19 -3.74
CA LEU A 40 -6.76 -18.96 -2.69
C LEU A 40 -5.97 -20.12 -3.29
N GLY A 41 -4.72 -20.26 -2.85
CA GLY A 41 -3.87 -21.40 -3.14
C GLY A 41 -3.97 -22.49 -2.06
N GLY A 42 -3.06 -23.46 -2.11
CA GLY A 42 -3.04 -24.59 -1.17
C GLY A 42 -2.69 -24.22 0.29
N HIS A 43 -2.33 -22.96 0.55
CA HIS A 43 -2.04 -22.43 1.88
C HIS A 43 -2.82 -21.13 2.09
N GLU A 44 -4.15 -21.24 2.19
CA GLU A 44 -5.09 -20.10 2.16
C GLU A 44 -4.72 -18.95 3.10
N ARG A 45 -4.22 -19.23 4.32
CA ARG A 45 -3.78 -18.18 5.26
C ARG A 45 -2.68 -17.27 4.71
N GLY A 46 -1.88 -17.73 3.74
CA GLY A 46 -0.90 -16.87 3.06
C GLY A 46 -1.55 -15.88 2.09
N ASP A 47 -2.75 -16.19 1.61
CA ASP A 47 -3.48 -15.39 0.62
C ASP A 47 -4.48 -14.41 1.26
N TYR A 48 -4.66 -14.38 2.58
CA TYR A 48 -5.58 -13.46 3.23
C TYR A 48 -4.99 -12.04 3.34
N PRO A 49 -5.62 -11.01 2.73
CA PRO A 49 -5.33 -9.62 3.04
C PRO A 49 -5.48 -9.32 4.54
N THR A 50 -4.51 -8.63 5.11
CA THR A 50 -4.50 -8.25 6.54
C THR A 50 -3.71 -6.96 6.78
N ASN A 51 -3.71 -6.44 8.00
CA ASN A 51 -2.81 -5.38 8.43
C ASN A 51 -1.40 -5.94 8.74
N PHE A 52 -0.36 -5.10 8.59
CA PHE A 52 1.04 -5.46 8.86
C PHE A 52 1.24 -5.95 10.30
N ASP A 53 0.62 -5.26 11.27
CA ASP A 53 0.70 -5.56 12.70
C ASP A 53 -0.43 -6.47 13.19
N PHE A 54 -0.85 -7.45 12.36
CA PHE A 54 -1.94 -8.39 12.69
C PHE A 54 -1.67 -9.22 13.95
N ASP A 55 -0.41 -9.35 14.34
CA ASP A 55 0.06 -10.04 15.53
C ASP A 55 0.33 -9.10 16.73
N GLY A 56 0.09 -7.81 16.55
CA GLY A 56 0.24 -6.78 17.58
C GLY A 56 1.63 -6.14 17.64
N ASP A 57 2.52 -6.43 16.70
CA ASP A 57 3.82 -5.76 16.62
C ASP A 57 4.16 -5.28 15.20
N TRP A 58 5.24 -4.52 15.06
CA TRP A 58 5.67 -3.93 13.78
C TRP A 58 6.98 -4.56 13.29
N ILE A 59 7.18 -5.85 13.56
CA ILE A 59 8.39 -6.62 13.22
C ILE A 59 8.15 -7.41 11.94
N GLY A 60 8.68 -6.95 10.81
CA GLY A 60 8.44 -7.61 9.53
C GLY A 60 9.03 -9.02 9.40
N THR A 61 9.96 -9.40 10.29
CA THR A 61 10.72 -10.66 10.21
C THR A 61 10.11 -11.84 10.95
N ASN A 62 8.95 -11.65 11.59
CA ASN A 62 8.17 -12.72 12.22
C ASN A 62 6.81 -12.97 11.53
N ASN A 63 6.38 -12.07 10.63
CA ASN A 63 5.09 -12.08 9.96
C ASN A 63 4.84 -13.40 9.23
N TRP A 64 5.85 -13.96 8.57
CA TRP A 64 5.70 -15.26 7.92
C TRP A 64 5.32 -16.31 8.95
N LYS A 65 6.04 -16.42 10.06
CA LYS A 65 5.75 -17.44 11.08
C LYS A 65 4.37 -17.23 11.69
N HIS A 66 4.05 -16.02 12.12
CA HIS A 66 2.81 -15.69 12.82
C HIS A 66 1.57 -15.81 11.94
N ALA A 67 1.68 -15.54 10.63
CA ALA A 67 0.59 -15.80 9.71
C ALA A 67 0.20 -17.28 9.60
N GLY A 68 1.12 -18.20 9.93
CA GLY A 68 0.83 -19.63 9.99
C GLY A 68 0.20 -20.10 11.30
N ASP A 69 0.17 -19.26 12.32
CA ASP A 69 -0.37 -19.60 13.64
C ASP A 69 -1.82 -19.10 13.73
N PRO A 70 -2.81 -20.01 13.89
CA PRO A 70 -4.23 -19.64 13.96
C PRO A 70 -4.59 -18.81 15.21
N ALA A 71 -3.68 -18.66 16.18
CA ALA A 71 -3.85 -17.72 17.29
C ALA A 71 -3.88 -16.26 16.82
N PHE A 72 -3.20 -15.94 15.72
CA PHE A 72 -3.23 -14.60 15.13
C PHE A 72 -4.27 -14.53 14.02
N LYS A 73 -5.23 -13.60 14.17
CA LYS A 73 -6.34 -13.43 13.24
C LYS A 73 -5.96 -12.47 12.11
N LEU A 74 -6.03 -12.97 10.88
CA LEU A 74 -5.72 -12.23 9.66
C LEU A 74 -6.96 -11.51 9.15
N ARG A 75 -7.43 -10.54 9.94
CA ARG A 75 -8.67 -9.81 9.61
C ARG A 75 -8.46 -8.90 8.41
N GLY A 76 -9.48 -8.77 7.57
CA GLY A 76 -9.42 -7.98 6.35
C GLY A 76 -9.15 -6.50 6.64
N TYR A 77 -7.97 -6.01 6.26
CA TYR A 77 -7.62 -4.60 6.24
C TYR A 77 -6.95 -4.23 4.94
N ILE A 78 -7.24 -3.03 4.45
CA ILE A 78 -6.64 -2.47 3.24
C ILE A 78 -6.10 -1.08 3.59
N TYR A 79 -4.85 -0.81 3.23
CA TYR A 79 -4.25 0.50 3.45
C TYR A 79 -4.66 1.48 2.36
N TYR A 80 -4.82 2.76 2.69
CA TYR A 80 -5.15 3.78 1.70
C TYR A 80 -4.40 5.10 1.86
N SER A 81 -4.31 5.83 0.75
CA SER A 81 -3.88 7.23 0.70
C SER A 81 -4.68 7.97 -0.37
N VAL A 82 -5.17 9.17 -0.06
CA VAL A 82 -5.88 10.04 -1.00
C VAL A 82 -5.02 11.24 -1.35
N ALA A 83 -5.02 11.59 -2.64
CA ALA A 83 -4.61 12.90 -3.13
C ALA A 83 -5.72 13.45 -4.03
N GLU A 84 -5.83 14.77 -4.12
CA GLU A 84 -6.93 15.42 -4.83
C GLU A 84 -6.43 16.58 -5.68
N THR A 85 -6.91 16.66 -6.92
CA THR A 85 -6.80 17.84 -7.78
C THR A 85 -8.18 18.50 -7.94
N ALA A 86 -8.24 19.61 -8.67
CA ALA A 86 -9.52 20.25 -8.97
C ALA A 86 -10.52 19.30 -9.65
N THR A 87 -10.04 18.34 -10.45
CA THR A 87 -10.89 17.48 -11.29
C THR A 87 -10.96 16.03 -10.83
N HIS A 88 -9.96 15.51 -10.11
CA HIS A 88 -9.91 14.09 -9.77
C HIS A 88 -9.50 13.80 -8.33
N TYR A 89 -9.99 12.69 -7.79
CA TYR A 89 -9.40 11.98 -6.66
C TYR A 89 -8.44 10.91 -7.16
N TYR A 90 -7.33 10.73 -6.45
CA TYR A 90 -6.33 9.68 -6.67
C TYR A 90 -6.24 8.89 -5.38
N ILE A 91 -6.67 7.63 -5.42
CA ILE A 91 -6.78 6.80 -4.23
C ILE A 91 -5.90 5.57 -4.42
N HIS A 92 -4.81 5.52 -3.67
CA HIS A 92 -4.03 4.29 -3.54
C HIS A 92 -4.72 3.37 -2.56
N TYR A 93 -4.88 2.11 -2.93
CA TYR A 93 -5.20 0.99 -2.05
C TYR A 93 -4.04 0.02 -2.06
N ALA A 94 -3.47 -0.27 -0.89
CA ALA A 94 -2.38 -1.21 -0.73
C ALA A 94 -2.86 -2.41 0.10
N VAL A 95 -2.70 -3.60 -0.48
CA VAL A 95 -3.15 -4.87 0.05
C VAL A 95 -1.92 -5.61 0.58
N PHE A 96 -1.88 -5.82 1.90
CA PHE A 96 -0.78 -6.53 2.53
C PHE A 96 -1.12 -8.00 2.76
N HIS A 97 -0.17 -8.85 2.40
CA HIS A 97 -0.18 -10.27 2.71
C HIS A 97 1.08 -10.60 3.52
N ALA A 98 0.96 -11.40 4.57
CA ALA A 98 2.11 -11.69 5.42
C ALA A 98 3.14 -12.65 4.77
N ARG A 99 2.78 -13.30 3.65
CA ARG A 99 3.60 -14.29 2.95
C ARG A 99 3.38 -14.23 1.44
N ASP A 100 4.41 -14.00 0.63
CA ASP A 100 4.44 -14.51 -0.74
C ASP A 100 4.99 -15.94 -0.74
N TYR A 101 4.15 -16.92 -1.07
CA TYR A 101 4.55 -18.33 -1.08
C TYR A 101 4.53 -18.95 -2.48
N LYS A 102 4.67 -18.14 -3.53
CA LYS A 102 4.70 -18.60 -4.93
C LYS A 102 5.84 -19.59 -5.20
N GLY A 103 6.98 -19.41 -4.52
CA GLY A 103 8.09 -20.36 -4.51
C GLY A 103 7.87 -21.63 -3.67
N GLY A 104 6.80 -21.72 -2.87
CA GLY A 104 6.46 -22.83 -1.96
C GLY A 104 6.81 -22.57 -0.48
N THR A 105 6.32 -23.40 0.45
CA THR A 105 6.30 -23.10 1.90
C THR A 105 7.38 -23.75 2.78
N THR A 106 8.17 -24.70 2.25
CA THR A 106 9.29 -25.30 3.02
C THR A 106 10.49 -25.63 2.14
N LYS A 107 10.40 -26.63 1.25
CA LYS A 107 11.46 -26.91 0.25
C LYS A 107 11.59 -25.76 -0.74
N GLY A 108 10.46 -25.12 -1.05
CA GLY A 108 10.35 -23.92 -1.86
C GLY A 108 11.17 -22.75 -1.33
N VAL A 109 10.88 -22.32 -0.09
CA VAL A 109 11.65 -21.29 0.62
C VAL A 109 13.16 -21.57 0.61
N LEU A 110 13.59 -22.81 0.89
CA LEU A 110 15.03 -23.15 0.88
C LEU A 110 15.65 -22.97 -0.52
N TYR A 111 14.92 -23.35 -1.57
CA TYR A 111 15.35 -23.15 -2.95
C TYR A 111 15.36 -21.66 -3.34
N SER A 112 14.33 -20.90 -2.94
CA SER A 112 14.22 -19.46 -3.13
C SER A 112 15.38 -18.71 -2.46
N ASN A 113 15.78 -19.09 -1.23
CA ASN A 113 16.96 -18.55 -0.55
C ASN A 113 18.23 -18.73 -1.38
N MET A 114 18.41 -19.92 -1.96
CA MET A 114 19.58 -20.25 -2.77
C MET A 114 19.61 -19.44 -4.08
N LEU A 115 18.47 -19.32 -4.76
CA LEU A 115 18.35 -18.51 -5.97
C LEU A 115 18.64 -17.03 -5.70
N TRP A 116 18.05 -16.48 -4.63
CA TRP A 116 18.25 -15.09 -4.24
C TRP A 116 19.72 -14.81 -3.89
N LEU A 117 20.37 -15.68 -3.12
CA LEU A 117 21.79 -15.54 -2.79
C LEU A 117 22.67 -15.54 -4.06
N GLY A 118 22.39 -16.44 -5.01
CA GLY A 118 23.07 -16.48 -6.30
C GLY A 118 22.91 -15.18 -7.08
N ALA A 119 21.69 -14.67 -7.19
CA ALA A 119 21.41 -13.42 -7.90
C ALA A 119 22.04 -12.19 -7.24
N LYS A 120 22.09 -12.12 -5.90
CA LYS A 120 22.77 -11.04 -5.17
C LYS A 120 24.28 -11.03 -5.43
N ILE A 121 24.91 -12.21 -5.46
CA ILE A 121 26.34 -12.36 -5.82
C ILE A 121 26.58 -11.84 -7.25
N LEU A 122 25.75 -12.28 -8.20
CA LEU A 122 25.87 -11.88 -9.61
C LEU A 122 25.58 -10.38 -9.83
N SER A 123 24.68 -9.80 -9.05
CA SER A 123 24.30 -8.38 -9.13
C SER A 123 25.29 -7.44 -8.41
N ARG A 124 26.44 -7.97 -7.94
CA ARG A 124 27.48 -7.20 -7.22
C ARG A 124 26.92 -6.37 -6.06
N GLY A 125 25.96 -6.95 -5.32
CA GLY A 125 25.32 -6.28 -4.18
C GLY A 125 24.22 -5.28 -4.50
N HIS A 126 23.82 -5.11 -5.77
CA HIS A 126 22.63 -4.35 -6.14
C HIS A 126 21.35 -5.18 -5.91
N ASP A 127 20.24 -4.49 -5.70
CA ASP A 127 18.90 -5.06 -5.51
C ASP A 127 18.53 -5.98 -6.70
N PRO A 128 18.39 -7.30 -6.48
CA PRO A 128 18.17 -8.26 -7.55
C PRO A 128 16.69 -8.44 -7.91
N SER A 129 15.75 -7.78 -7.21
CA SER A 129 14.29 -7.87 -7.42
C SER A 129 13.89 -7.79 -8.88
N GLY A 130 14.31 -6.74 -9.59
CA GLY A 130 13.99 -6.56 -11.01
C GLY A 130 14.69 -7.50 -12.01
N LYS A 131 15.61 -8.38 -11.58
CA LYS A 131 16.35 -9.33 -12.44
C LYS A 131 16.00 -10.80 -12.18
N LEU A 132 15.48 -11.11 -11.00
CA LEU A 132 14.96 -12.42 -10.67
C LEU A 132 13.54 -12.54 -11.24
N ALA A 133 13.15 -13.73 -11.70
CA ALA A 133 11.74 -14.02 -11.88
C ALA A 133 11.12 -14.11 -10.47
N GLU A 134 10.79 -12.97 -9.87
CA GLU A 134 10.17 -12.86 -8.54
C GLU A 134 8.95 -13.77 -8.41
N ALA A 135 8.25 -13.96 -9.53
CA ALA A 135 7.21 -14.95 -9.72
C ALA A 135 7.58 -16.40 -9.33
N ALA A 136 8.83 -16.73 -8.98
CA ALA A 136 9.25 -18.05 -8.52
C ALA A 136 9.88 -18.04 -7.11
N ILE A 137 10.02 -16.89 -6.46
CA ILE A 137 10.71 -16.74 -5.17
C ILE A 137 9.69 -16.43 -4.10
N ALA A 138 9.52 -17.36 -3.14
CA ALA A 138 8.76 -17.05 -1.93
C ALA A 138 9.49 -15.97 -1.11
N HIS A 139 8.76 -15.10 -0.43
CA HIS A 139 9.32 -14.12 0.49
C HIS A 139 8.37 -13.70 1.62
N GLU A 140 8.97 -13.28 2.74
CA GLU A 140 8.27 -12.69 3.86
C GLU A 140 7.71 -11.31 3.53
N ASN A 141 6.47 -11.08 3.99
CA ASN A 141 5.67 -9.94 3.61
C ASN A 141 5.39 -9.92 2.11
N ASP A 142 4.33 -9.25 1.74
CA ASP A 142 4.02 -8.87 0.39
C ASP A 142 3.04 -7.70 0.44
N MET A 143 3.19 -6.76 -0.48
CA MET A 143 2.26 -5.65 -0.57
C MET A 143 2.15 -5.23 -2.02
N GLU A 144 0.97 -5.49 -2.57
CA GLU A 144 0.57 -5.10 -3.91
C GLU A 144 -0.55 -4.06 -3.77
N GLY A 145 -1.04 -3.50 -4.87
CA GLY A 145 -1.99 -2.41 -4.77
C GLY A 145 -2.60 -1.94 -6.08
N ALA A 146 -3.47 -0.96 -5.95
CA ALA A 146 -4.15 -0.30 -7.03
C ALA A 146 -4.25 1.21 -6.79
N LEU A 147 -4.13 2.00 -7.85
CA LEU A 147 -4.47 3.41 -7.91
C LEU A 147 -5.81 3.54 -8.62
N VAL A 148 -6.83 3.97 -7.89
CA VAL A 148 -8.17 4.26 -8.40
C VAL A 148 -8.30 5.76 -8.61
N VAL A 149 -8.63 6.16 -9.85
CA VAL A 149 -8.77 7.57 -10.22
C VAL A 149 -10.21 7.90 -10.54
N VAL A 150 -10.75 8.88 -9.82
CA VAL A 150 -12.18 9.23 -9.87
C VAL A 150 -12.35 10.65 -10.37
N GLU A 151 -13.19 10.84 -11.36
CA GLU A 151 -13.58 12.18 -11.80
C GLU A 151 -14.60 12.78 -10.83
N LYS A 152 -14.29 13.96 -10.29
CA LYS A 152 -15.12 14.60 -9.25
C LYS A 152 -16.46 15.09 -9.76
N ALA A 153 -16.53 15.56 -11.01
CA ALA A 153 -17.76 16.12 -11.57
C ALA A 153 -18.86 15.05 -11.74
N THR A 154 -18.46 13.86 -12.17
CA THR A 154 -19.35 12.73 -12.47
C THR A 154 -19.42 11.72 -11.32
N GLN A 155 -18.44 11.75 -10.41
CA GLN A 155 -18.27 10.77 -9.33
C GLN A 155 -18.09 9.34 -9.86
N THR A 156 -17.42 9.20 -11.00
CA THR A 156 -17.16 7.91 -11.65
C THR A 156 -15.67 7.58 -11.67
N VAL A 157 -15.35 6.31 -11.47
CA VAL A 157 -13.99 5.79 -11.67
C VAL A 157 -13.66 5.84 -13.17
N GLN A 158 -12.61 6.57 -13.53
CA GLN A 158 -12.18 6.77 -14.93
C GLN A 158 -10.95 5.93 -15.28
N PHE A 159 -10.07 5.66 -14.30
CA PHE A 159 -8.85 4.91 -14.51
C PHE A 159 -8.56 4.03 -13.29
N VAL A 160 -7.99 2.86 -13.56
CA VAL A 160 -7.38 2.00 -12.55
C VAL A 160 -5.99 1.62 -13.04
N GLU A 161 -4.98 1.81 -12.21
CA GLU A 161 -3.69 1.17 -12.40
C GLU A 161 -3.43 0.20 -11.25
N THR A 162 -2.86 -0.97 -11.52
CA THR A 162 -2.52 -1.97 -10.49
C THR A 162 -1.04 -2.32 -10.53
N VAL A 163 -0.50 -2.84 -9.43
CA VAL A 163 0.85 -3.41 -9.41
C VAL A 163 0.78 -4.95 -9.37
N HIS A 164 1.60 -5.58 -10.21
CA HIS A 164 1.84 -7.03 -10.21
C HIS A 164 3.23 -7.34 -10.78
N HIS A 165 4.02 -8.18 -10.12
CA HIS A 165 5.34 -8.65 -10.62
C HIS A 165 6.27 -7.49 -11.08
N ASN A 166 6.29 -6.37 -10.33
CA ASN A 166 6.96 -5.11 -10.70
C ASN A 166 6.56 -4.56 -12.08
N ARG A 167 5.28 -4.65 -12.44
CA ARG A 167 4.68 -3.99 -13.60
C ARG A 167 3.43 -3.24 -13.16
N PHE A 168 3.12 -2.16 -13.87
CA PHE A 168 1.87 -1.44 -13.69
C PHE A 168 0.89 -1.82 -14.80
N GLY A 169 -0.24 -2.41 -14.44
CA GLY A 169 -1.32 -2.72 -15.38
C GLY A 169 -2.29 -1.54 -15.47
N ARG A 170 -2.58 -1.05 -16.68
CA ARG A 170 -3.46 0.11 -16.91
C ARG A 170 -4.81 -0.34 -17.41
N TYR A 171 -5.88 0.15 -16.78
CA TYR A 171 -7.24 -0.24 -17.10
C TYR A 171 -8.17 0.96 -17.24
N VAL A 172 -9.08 0.86 -18.21
CA VAL A 172 -10.11 1.86 -18.51
C VAL A 172 -11.51 1.25 -18.42
N PRO A 173 -12.59 2.05 -18.29
CA PRO A 173 -13.95 1.51 -18.30
C PRO A 173 -14.26 0.77 -19.60
N VAL A 174 -15.06 -0.29 -19.50
CA VAL A 174 -15.54 -1.04 -20.68
C VAL A 174 -16.13 -0.08 -21.72
N GLY A 175 -15.63 -0.17 -22.96
CA GLY A 175 -16.07 0.68 -24.08
C GLY A 175 -15.32 2.01 -24.22
N SER A 176 -14.40 2.33 -23.31
CA SER A 176 -13.47 3.45 -23.49
C SER A 176 -12.62 3.27 -24.75
N LYS A 177 -12.29 4.40 -25.39
CA LYS A 177 -11.39 4.46 -26.56
C LYS A 177 -9.94 4.81 -26.20
N ILE A 178 -9.69 5.07 -24.92
CA ILE A 178 -8.35 5.35 -24.41
C ILE A 178 -7.54 4.05 -24.46
N ALA A 179 -6.29 4.13 -24.96
CA ALA A 179 -5.39 2.98 -25.00
C ALA A 179 -4.98 2.58 -23.58
N ALA A 180 -5.12 1.30 -23.27
CA ALA A 180 -4.81 0.70 -21.97
C ALA A 180 -4.55 -0.81 -22.14
N ASP A 181 -4.08 -1.47 -21.09
CA ASP A 181 -3.76 -2.90 -21.11
C ASP A 181 -5.02 -3.78 -20.97
N GLY A 182 -6.11 -3.22 -20.43
CA GLY A 182 -7.39 -3.88 -20.37
C GLY A 182 -8.55 -2.99 -19.95
N PHE A 183 -9.68 -3.63 -19.65
CA PHE A 183 -10.87 -2.97 -19.13
C PHE A 183 -11.13 -3.37 -17.68
N PHE A 184 -11.69 -2.46 -16.89
CA PHE A 184 -12.25 -2.78 -15.58
C PHE A 184 -13.78 -2.61 -15.56
N ARG A 185 -14.42 -3.28 -14.60
CA ARG A 185 -15.84 -3.13 -14.27
C ARG A 185 -15.99 -2.57 -12.86
N THR A 186 -17.17 -2.05 -12.59
CA THR A 186 -17.55 -1.57 -11.26
C THR A 186 -18.86 -2.20 -10.83
N SER A 187 -18.95 -2.56 -9.56
CA SER A 187 -20.19 -2.85 -8.86
C SER A 187 -20.57 -1.60 -8.06
N GLY A 188 -21.48 -0.79 -8.61
CA GLY A 188 -21.74 0.55 -8.09
C GLY A 188 -20.53 1.47 -8.32
N ALA A 189 -19.96 2.03 -7.25
CA ALA A 189 -18.76 2.85 -7.30
C ALA A 189 -17.45 2.06 -7.07
N HIS A 190 -17.55 0.74 -6.89
CA HIS A 190 -16.45 -0.11 -6.45
C HIS A 190 -15.83 -0.85 -7.64
N PRO A 191 -14.56 -0.60 -8.01
CA PRO A 191 -13.86 -1.40 -9.01
C PRO A 191 -13.74 -2.86 -8.58
N GLU A 192 -13.97 -3.79 -9.49
CA GLU A 192 -13.77 -5.23 -9.25
C GLU A 192 -12.37 -5.64 -9.68
N LEU A 193 -11.55 -6.06 -8.71
CA LEU A 193 -10.15 -6.42 -8.90
C LEU A 193 -9.92 -7.88 -8.50
N TYR A 194 -9.06 -8.55 -9.23
CA TYR A 194 -8.59 -9.90 -8.97
C TYR A 194 -7.22 -9.86 -8.28
N ILE A 195 -7.02 -10.72 -7.28
CA ILE A 195 -5.72 -10.92 -6.64
C ILE A 195 -5.28 -12.35 -6.89
N GLN A 196 -4.09 -12.51 -7.49
CA GLN A 196 -3.49 -13.82 -7.75
C GLN A 196 -3.23 -14.58 -6.43
N PRO A 197 -3.40 -15.92 -6.40
CA PRO A 197 -2.97 -16.67 -5.24
C PRO A 197 -1.44 -16.70 -5.17
N LYS A 198 -0.92 -16.84 -3.96
CA LYS A 198 0.47 -17.02 -3.56
C LYS A 198 1.37 -15.81 -3.71
N GLY A 199 1.35 -15.12 -4.84
CA GLY A 199 2.21 -13.95 -5.09
C GLY A 199 1.44 -12.69 -5.45
N HIS A 200 0.15 -12.66 -5.09
CA HIS A 200 -0.72 -11.50 -4.88
C HIS A 200 -0.79 -10.38 -5.91
N GLY A 201 -0.24 -10.57 -7.11
CA GLY A 201 -0.35 -9.59 -8.19
C GLY A 201 -1.82 -9.23 -8.45
N ILE A 202 -2.09 -7.93 -8.52
CA ILE A 202 -3.44 -7.39 -8.66
C ILE A 202 -3.68 -7.04 -10.14
N GLU A 203 -4.85 -7.43 -10.65
CA GLU A 203 -5.30 -7.15 -12.02
C GLU A 203 -6.79 -6.75 -12.00
N ALA A 204 -7.30 -6.12 -13.06
CA ALA A 204 -8.73 -5.91 -13.21
C ALA A 204 -9.46 -7.25 -13.43
N LEU A 205 -10.58 -7.47 -12.73
CA LEU A 205 -11.31 -8.73 -12.84
C LEU A 205 -11.79 -9.00 -14.29
N GLY A 206 -11.56 -10.23 -14.76
CA GLY A 206 -11.85 -10.71 -16.11
C GLY A 206 -10.73 -10.46 -17.13
N THR A 207 -9.57 -9.95 -16.69
CA THR A 207 -8.35 -9.85 -17.53
C THR A 207 -7.38 -11.01 -17.30
N GLU A 208 -7.57 -11.73 -16.20
CA GLU A 208 -6.84 -12.93 -15.82
C GLU A 208 -7.26 -14.16 -16.64
N THR A 209 -6.34 -15.13 -16.78
CA THR A 209 -6.65 -16.49 -17.23
C THR A 209 -6.44 -17.43 -16.05
N PRO A 210 -7.44 -17.63 -15.17
CA PRO A 210 -7.22 -18.36 -13.93
C PRO A 210 -7.00 -19.85 -14.23
N PRO A 211 -6.08 -20.52 -13.51
CA PRO A 211 -6.02 -21.98 -13.50
C PRO A 211 -7.40 -22.57 -13.21
N LYS A 212 -7.74 -23.72 -13.83
CA LYS A 212 -9.06 -24.34 -13.63
C LYS A 212 -9.33 -24.59 -12.14
N LEU A 213 -10.47 -24.08 -11.66
CA LEU A 213 -11.04 -24.25 -10.30
C LEU A 213 -10.15 -23.71 -9.17
N LEU A 214 -10.28 -22.41 -8.88
CA LEU A 214 -9.76 -21.79 -7.65
C LEU A 214 -10.92 -21.46 -6.70
N LYS A 215 -10.67 -21.61 -5.40
CA LYS A 215 -11.53 -21.04 -4.36
C LYS A 215 -11.23 -19.55 -4.27
N PHE A 216 -12.26 -18.76 -3.98
CA PHE A 216 -12.14 -17.32 -3.84
C PHE A 216 -12.72 -16.87 -2.51
N ASP A 217 -12.07 -15.88 -1.92
CA ASP A 217 -12.70 -15.00 -0.95
C ASP A 217 -12.94 -13.63 -1.61
N ILE A 218 -14.12 -13.05 -1.38
CA ILE A 218 -14.54 -11.75 -1.91
C ILE A 218 -14.53 -10.74 -0.77
N TYR A 219 -13.57 -9.82 -0.83
CA TYR A 219 -13.36 -8.77 0.17
C TYR A 219 -14.12 -7.51 -0.20
N THR A 220 -15.04 -7.07 0.66
CA THR A 220 -15.87 -5.87 0.48
C THR A 220 -15.73 -4.90 1.66
N TYR A 221 -15.60 -3.60 1.37
CA TYR A 221 -15.54 -2.59 2.43
C TYR A 221 -16.87 -2.47 3.16
N THR A 222 -16.82 -2.51 4.49
CA THR A 222 -17.99 -2.18 5.35
C THR A 222 -17.63 -1.28 6.53
N GLY A 223 -16.35 -0.89 6.65
CA GLY A 223 -15.82 -0.26 7.86
C GLY A 223 -15.56 -1.23 9.01
N VAL A 224 -15.67 -2.55 8.78
CA VAL A 224 -15.42 -3.58 9.78
C VAL A 224 -14.52 -4.67 9.19
N ALA A 225 -13.38 -4.90 9.84
CA ALA A 225 -12.45 -5.96 9.48
C ALA A 225 -12.97 -7.35 9.90
N GLY A 226 -13.35 -8.16 8.92
CA GLY A 226 -13.86 -9.52 9.08
C GLY A 226 -12.75 -10.56 9.15
N ASP A 227 -13.02 -11.70 9.80
CA ASP A 227 -12.10 -12.84 9.85
C ASP A 227 -12.42 -13.80 8.68
N PRO A 228 -11.52 -13.99 7.69
CA PRO A 228 -11.75 -14.89 6.56
C PRO A 228 -11.96 -16.35 7.00
N GLU A 229 -11.32 -16.78 8.10
CA GLU A 229 -11.50 -18.14 8.61
C GLU A 229 -12.89 -18.39 9.23
N ALA A 230 -13.61 -17.30 9.55
CA ALA A 230 -14.98 -17.36 10.03
C ALA A 230 -16.02 -17.25 8.90
N SER A 231 -15.58 -16.94 7.67
CA SER A 231 -16.48 -16.85 6.52
C SER A 231 -16.84 -18.24 5.99
N THR A 232 -18.14 -18.51 5.83
CA THR A 232 -18.66 -19.78 5.34
C THR A 232 -19.07 -19.76 3.87
N ASP A 233 -19.27 -18.57 3.31
CA ASP A 233 -19.72 -18.33 1.93
C ASP A 233 -18.64 -17.68 1.06
N GLY A 234 -17.44 -17.46 1.61
CA GLY A 234 -16.34 -16.80 0.92
C GLY A 234 -16.48 -15.28 0.87
N HIS A 235 -17.48 -14.68 1.52
CA HIS A 235 -17.54 -13.22 1.65
C HIS A 235 -16.84 -12.76 2.91
N VAL A 236 -15.91 -11.82 2.77
CA VAL A 236 -15.12 -11.25 3.86
C VAL A 236 -15.26 -9.74 3.82
N THR A 237 -15.41 -9.11 4.98
CA THR A 237 -15.44 -7.64 5.06
C THR A 237 -14.07 -7.09 5.41
N TYR A 238 -13.78 -5.86 4.98
CA TYR A 238 -12.58 -5.15 5.42
C TYR A 238 -12.87 -3.73 5.93
N ASP A 239 -11.94 -3.21 6.74
CA ASP A 239 -11.83 -1.79 7.07
C ASP A 239 -10.56 -1.18 6.43
N LEU A 240 -10.54 0.15 6.37
CA LEU A 240 -9.50 0.96 5.73
C LEU A 240 -8.55 1.55 6.78
N LEU A 241 -7.25 1.39 6.52
CA LEU A 241 -6.17 1.92 7.34
C LEU A 241 -5.43 3.06 6.61
N PRO A 242 -5.41 4.29 7.15
CA PRO A 242 -4.70 5.39 6.52
C PRO A 242 -3.19 5.16 6.56
N ILE A 243 -2.51 5.20 5.40
CA ILE A 243 -1.05 5.08 5.32
C ILE A 243 -0.37 6.18 6.14
N SER A 244 -0.95 7.39 6.15
CA SER A 244 -0.42 8.58 6.82
C SER A 244 -0.22 8.42 8.32
N THR A 245 -1.06 7.64 9.01
CA THR A 245 -0.99 7.44 10.47
C THR A 245 -0.66 6.01 10.89
N THR A 246 -0.49 5.09 9.93
CA THR A 246 -0.09 3.70 10.19
C THR A 246 1.33 3.41 9.71
N LEU A 247 1.51 3.18 8.40
CA LEU A 247 2.78 2.81 7.77
C LEU A 247 3.78 3.97 7.76
N TRP A 248 3.35 5.15 7.30
CA TRP A 248 4.26 6.28 7.09
C TRP A 248 5.00 6.73 8.36
N PRO A 249 4.37 6.85 9.55
CA PRO A 249 5.08 7.27 10.75
C PRO A 249 6.26 6.35 11.12
N ARG A 250 6.21 5.06 10.75
CA ARG A 250 7.29 4.10 11.00
C ARG A 250 8.57 4.42 10.24
N VAL A 251 8.49 5.19 9.16
CA VAL A 251 9.67 5.66 8.42
C VAL A 251 10.64 6.42 9.34
N ALA A 252 10.13 7.16 10.32
CA ALA A 252 10.92 7.95 11.25
C ALA A 252 11.68 7.13 12.31
N ASP A 253 11.38 5.82 12.45
CA ASP A 253 12.00 4.96 13.48
C ASP A 253 13.49 4.64 13.20
N GLY A 254 13.98 4.94 11.99
CA GLY A 254 15.41 4.86 11.63
C GLY A 254 16.02 3.47 11.80
N GLU A 255 17.21 3.36 12.39
CA GLU A 255 17.89 2.06 12.61
C GLU A 255 17.18 1.15 13.65
N LYS A 256 16.23 1.69 14.42
CA LYS A 256 15.40 0.88 15.34
C LYS A 256 14.18 0.29 14.62
N ASN A 257 13.99 0.64 13.36
CA ASN A 257 12.87 0.22 12.55
C ASN A 257 12.98 -1.27 12.23
N LYS A 258 12.05 -2.05 12.78
CA LYS A 258 11.89 -3.48 12.46
C LYS A 258 10.82 -3.73 11.39
N THR A 259 10.17 -2.68 10.93
CA THR A 259 9.14 -2.71 9.89
C THR A 259 9.77 -2.65 8.51
N TYR A 260 10.74 -1.76 8.34
CA TYR A 260 11.34 -1.48 7.04
C TYR A 260 12.82 -1.84 6.97
N ALA A 261 13.25 -2.19 5.78
CA ALA A 261 14.64 -2.40 5.42
C ALA A 261 14.94 -1.75 4.06
N SER A 262 16.22 -1.79 3.65
CA SER A 262 16.73 -1.25 2.38
C SER A 262 16.42 0.23 2.15
N ALA A 263 17.42 1.09 2.24
CA ALA A 263 17.24 2.52 1.99
C ALA A 263 17.41 2.85 0.48
N LYS A 264 16.55 3.72 -0.04
CA LYS A 264 16.66 4.25 -1.42
C LYS A 264 16.64 5.78 -1.39
N LYS A 265 17.47 6.38 -2.24
CA LYS A 265 17.47 7.83 -2.44
C LYS A 265 16.36 8.20 -3.43
N PHE A 266 15.27 8.73 -2.90
CA PHE A 266 14.15 9.27 -3.68
C PHE A 266 14.45 10.68 -4.20
N GLY A 267 15.28 11.42 -3.46
CA GLY A 267 15.73 12.74 -3.87
C GLY A 267 14.60 13.77 -3.77
N THR A 268 14.33 14.44 -4.87
CA THR A 268 13.42 15.59 -4.92
C THR A 268 12.23 15.26 -5.80
N VAL A 269 11.02 15.46 -5.28
CA VAL A 269 9.77 15.34 -6.03
C VAL A 269 9.23 16.74 -6.31
N ASN A 270 8.89 16.99 -7.58
CA ASN A 270 8.30 18.25 -8.02
C ASN A 270 6.81 18.04 -8.30
N ILE A 271 5.96 18.61 -7.46
CA ILE A 271 4.50 18.55 -7.62
C ILE A 271 3.93 19.94 -7.86
N ASN A 272 2.77 20.02 -8.49
CA ASN A 272 2.03 21.26 -8.64
C ASN A 272 0.93 21.35 -7.58
N VAL A 273 0.75 22.52 -6.96
CA VAL A 273 -0.30 22.77 -5.98
C VAL A 273 -1.13 23.97 -6.44
N ALA A 274 -2.46 23.88 -6.29
CA ALA A 274 -3.39 24.94 -6.60
C ALA A 274 -3.37 26.01 -5.48
N GLU A 275 -2.73 27.15 -5.75
CA GLU A 275 -2.63 28.27 -4.80
C GLU A 275 -3.15 29.55 -5.45
N GLY A 276 -4.16 30.19 -4.83
CA GLY A 276 -4.71 31.46 -5.34
C GLY A 276 -5.24 31.38 -6.78
N GLY A 277 -5.81 30.23 -7.17
CA GLY A 277 -6.32 29.98 -8.53
C GLY A 277 -5.25 29.72 -9.58
N ARG A 278 -3.97 29.53 -9.18
CA ARG A 278 -2.85 29.20 -10.08
C ARG A 278 -2.23 27.87 -9.69
N SER A 279 -1.63 27.20 -10.69
CA SER A 279 -0.75 26.05 -10.45
C SER A 279 0.64 26.55 -10.06
N VAL A 280 1.09 26.22 -8.85
CA VAL A 280 2.40 26.59 -8.31
C VAL A 280 3.23 25.33 -8.14
N ALA A 281 4.41 25.30 -8.77
CA ALA A 281 5.36 24.21 -8.59
C ALA A 281 5.94 24.24 -7.17
N LYS A 282 5.98 23.08 -6.51
CA LYS A 282 6.59 22.84 -5.21
C LYS A 282 7.67 21.79 -5.35
N GLU A 283 8.85 22.16 -4.92
CA GLU A 283 9.98 21.25 -4.79
C GLU A 283 9.96 20.64 -3.39
N VAL A 284 9.78 19.33 -3.30
CA VAL A 284 9.69 18.59 -2.03
C VAL A 284 10.90 17.67 -1.90
N GLN A 285 11.69 17.89 -0.86
CA GLN A 285 12.86 17.08 -0.56
C GLN A 285 12.44 15.84 0.23
N VAL A 286 12.22 14.73 -0.49
CA VAL A 286 11.86 13.42 0.11
C VAL A 286 13.11 12.76 0.70
N GLY A 287 14.27 12.95 0.06
CA GLY A 287 15.55 12.48 0.58
C GLY A 287 15.72 10.96 0.43
N THR A 288 16.14 10.31 1.52
CA THR A 288 16.37 8.86 1.57
C THR A 288 15.32 8.23 2.48
N LEU A 289 14.54 7.30 1.96
CA LEU A 289 13.52 6.57 2.72
C LEU A 289 13.78 5.06 2.62
N PRO A 290 13.23 4.26 3.56
CA PRO A 290 13.14 2.83 3.36
C PRO A 290 12.31 2.49 2.12
N SER A 291 12.69 1.43 1.41
CA SER A 291 12.13 1.03 0.11
C SER A 291 11.64 -0.41 0.06
N ALA A 292 11.77 -1.14 1.18
CA ALA A 292 11.29 -2.49 1.37
C ALA A 292 10.81 -2.70 2.82
N PHE A 293 9.94 -3.68 3.03
CA PHE A 293 9.69 -4.23 4.36
C PHE A 293 10.86 -5.11 4.80
N ASP A 294 11.13 -5.15 6.11
CA ASP A 294 12.12 -6.05 6.68
C ASP A 294 11.58 -7.49 6.63
N GLY A 295 12.24 -8.39 5.93
CA GLY A 295 11.74 -9.75 5.69
C GLY A 295 12.88 -10.71 5.39
N HIS A 296 12.92 -11.83 6.13
CA HIS A 296 14.07 -12.74 6.13
C HIS A 296 13.75 -14.17 5.68
N VAL A 297 12.46 -14.50 5.52
CA VAL A 297 12.07 -15.77 4.90
C VAL A 297 12.11 -15.63 3.39
N GLY A 298 12.80 -16.53 2.69
CA GLY A 298 12.82 -16.51 1.23
C GLY A 298 13.76 -15.43 0.67
N GLY A 299 13.31 -14.76 -0.39
CA GLY A 299 13.98 -13.55 -0.87
C GLY A 299 14.00 -12.47 0.22
N VAL A 300 15.18 -11.97 0.56
CA VAL A 300 15.33 -10.98 1.64
C VAL A 300 14.88 -9.60 1.17
N ASN A 301 14.01 -8.96 1.96
CA ASN A 301 13.50 -7.60 1.77
C ASN A 301 12.89 -7.35 0.37
N MET A 302 12.10 -8.31 -0.11
CA MET A 302 11.49 -8.26 -1.45
C MET A 302 10.21 -7.42 -1.48
N ALA A 303 9.37 -7.53 -0.44
CA ALA A 303 8.13 -6.79 -0.35
C ALA A 303 8.37 -5.29 -0.19
N ARG A 304 7.55 -4.46 -0.85
CA ARG A 304 7.74 -3.01 -0.88
C ARG A 304 6.55 -2.26 -0.32
N PRO A 305 6.77 -1.19 0.47
CA PRO A 305 5.69 -0.25 0.77
C PRO A 305 5.30 0.52 -0.50
N PRO A 306 4.16 1.26 -0.49
CA PRO A 306 3.63 1.90 -1.69
C PRO A 306 4.60 2.87 -2.39
N TRP A 307 5.38 3.63 -1.64
CA TRP A 307 6.43 4.51 -2.18
C TRP A 307 7.67 3.75 -2.70
N GLY A 308 7.82 2.47 -2.37
CA GLY A 308 8.88 1.60 -2.86
C GLY A 308 8.55 0.94 -4.21
N TRP A 309 7.28 0.86 -4.60
CA TRP A 309 6.85 0.23 -5.85
C TRP A 309 7.49 0.87 -7.09
N PHE A 310 7.70 0.04 -8.10
CA PHE A 310 8.30 0.43 -9.37
C PHE A 310 7.84 -0.51 -10.48
N SER A 311 7.99 -0.05 -11.73
CA SER A 311 7.79 -0.88 -12.91
C SER A 311 9.13 -1.15 -13.60
N VAL A 312 9.37 -2.40 -14.00
CA VAL A 312 10.53 -2.79 -14.81
C VAL A 312 10.45 -2.21 -16.23
N GLU A 313 9.27 -1.79 -16.68
CA GLU A 313 9.07 -1.14 -17.98
C GLU A 313 9.42 0.35 -17.96
N HIS A 314 9.46 0.95 -16.78
CA HIS A 314 9.70 2.38 -16.54
C HIS A 314 10.88 2.61 -15.57
N HIS A 315 11.98 1.89 -15.78
CA HIS A 315 13.20 1.98 -14.97
C HIS A 315 13.83 3.39 -14.94
N GLU A 316 13.49 4.23 -15.92
CA GLU A 316 13.91 5.63 -16.04
C GLU A 316 13.14 6.58 -15.13
N ASP A 317 11.98 6.16 -14.60
CA ASP A 317 11.19 7.00 -13.71
C ASP A 317 11.92 7.24 -12.39
N ALA A 318 11.67 8.43 -11.83
CA ALA A 318 12.12 8.72 -10.48
C ALA A 318 11.53 7.66 -9.51
N PRO A 319 12.30 7.16 -8.53
CA PRO A 319 11.79 6.21 -7.56
C PRO A 319 10.51 6.72 -6.88
N GLY A 320 9.52 5.83 -6.72
CA GLY A 320 8.26 6.14 -6.04
C GLY A 320 7.36 7.14 -6.77
N LEU A 321 7.65 7.51 -8.02
CA LEU A 321 6.89 8.52 -8.77
C LEU A 321 5.39 8.17 -8.88
N TRP A 322 5.08 6.89 -9.06
CA TRP A 322 3.70 6.37 -9.06
C TRP A 322 2.92 6.74 -7.79
N TYR A 323 3.58 6.65 -6.64
CA TYR A 323 2.99 7.00 -5.35
C TYR A 323 3.01 8.51 -5.05
N PHE A 324 4.13 9.20 -5.33
CA PHE A 324 4.32 10.59 -4.97
C PHE A 324 3.68 11.58 -5.94
N ASP A 325 3.49 11.25 -7.21
CA ASP A 325 2.83 12.14 -8.17
C ASP A 325 1.87 11.37 -9.11
N PRO A 326 0.82 10.72 -8.55
CA PRO A 326 -0.12 9.93 -9.33
C PRO A 326 -0.83 10.76 -10.40
N ALA A 327 -1.06 12.06 -10.19
CA ALA A 327 -1.71 12.90 -11.19
C ALA A 327 -0.88 13.05 -12.47
N ARG A 328 0.45 13.24 -12.33
CA ARG A 328 1.35 13.31 -13.48
C ARG A 328 1.45 11.97 -14.20
N ILE A 329 1.52 10.88 -13.44
CA ILE A 329 1.60 9.52 -13.98
C ILE A 329 0.35 9.19 -14.80
N ILE A 330 -0.84 9.38 -14.23
CA ILE A 330 -2.10 9.11 -14.93
C ILE A 330 -2.26 9.99 -16.17
N LYS A 331 -1.85 11.27 -16.11
CA LYS A 331 -1.84 12.14 -17.31
C LYS A 331 -0.97 11.55 -18.43
N ARG A 332 0.23 11.07 -18.08
CA ARG A 332 1.19 10.46 -19.01
C ARG A 332 0.66 9.13 -19.57
N ASP A 333 0.27 8.22 -18.70
CA ASP A 333 0.04 6.81 -19.03
C ASP A 333 -1.23 6.57 -19.84
N PHE A 334 -2.21 7.46 -19.70
CA PHE A 334 -3.43 7.48 -20.51
C PHE A 334 -3.44 8.56 -21.60
N GLY A 335 -2.34 9.29 -21.79
CA GLY A 335 -2.19 10.30 -22.85
C GLY A 335 -3.20 11.45 -22.75
N LEU A 336 -3.45 11.95 -21.54
CA LEU A 336 -4.51 12.93 -21.26
C LEU A 336 -4.07 14.36 -21.59
N GLY A 337 -4.99 15.15 -22.14
CA GLY A 337 -4.78 16.54 -22.53
C GLY A 337 -4.73 17.53 -21.36
N ASP A 338 -4.64 18.81 -21.66
CA ASP A 338 -4.47 19.88 -20.67
C ASP A 338 -5.69 20.18 -19.80
N SER A 339 -6.87 19.65 -20.17
CA SER A 339 -8.05 19.68 -19.30
C SER A 339 -7.89 18.78 -18.07
N PHE A 340 -6.96 17.82 -18.08
CA PHE A 340 -6.65 16.99 -16.92
C PHE A 340 -5.69 17.73 -15.98
N SER A 341 -6.21 18.12 -14.81
CA SER A 341 -5.43 18.85 -13.80
C SER A 341 -4.43 17.93 -13.11
N THR A 342 -3.18 18.39 -13.00
CA THR A 342 -2.13 17.79 -12.18
C THR A 342 -1.75 18.66 -10.98
N ALA A 343 -2.52 19.72 -10.71
CA ALA A 343 -2.31 20.59 -9.56
C ALA A 343 -3.16 20.12 -8.38
N TYR A 344 -2.49 19.66 -7.32
CA TYR A 344 -3.12 19.17 -6.09
C TYR A 344 -3.77 20.32 -5.32
N LEU A 345 -4.92 20.08 -4.68
CA LEU A 345 -5.62 21.11 -3.88
C LEU A 345 -4.91 21.40 -2.54
N SER A 346 -4.11 20.46 -2.07
CA SER A 346 -3.31 20.56 -0.85
C SER A 346 -2.01 19.76 -1.02
N LEU A 347 -1.01 20.05 -0.20
CA LEU A 347 0.17 19.19 -0.14
C LEU A 347 -0.21 17.83 0.43
N PRO A 348 0.12 16.71 -0.24
CA PRO A 348 -0.03 15.38 0.33
C PRO A 348 0.70 15.26 1.66
N PHE A 349 0.24 14.38 2.56
CA PHE A 349 0.79 14.27 3.92
C PHE A 349 2.31 14.02 3.95
N TRP A 350 2.86 13.29 2.98
CA TRP A 350 4.30 13.01 2.89
C TRP A 350 5.13 14.23 2.47
N ALA A 351 4.48 15.25 1.90
CA ALA A 351 5.09 16.51 1.47
C ALA A 351 4.91 17.65 2.49
N GLN A 352 4.15 17.43 3.55
CA GLN A 352 3.95 18.40 4.62
C GLN A 352 5.21 18.42 5.51
N LYS A 353 5.69 19.61 5.86
CA LYS A 353 6.76 19.73 6.86
C LYS A 353 6.16 19.44 8.23
N SER A 354 6.84 18.68 9.09
CA SER A 354 6.42 18.56 10.47
C SER A 354 6.57 19.92 11.17
N ASP A 355 5.48 20.43 11.75
CA ASP A 355 5.49 21.69 12.50
C ASP A 355 6.22 21.59 13.86
N ASP A 356 6.78 20.42 14.19
CA ASP A 356 7.40 20.07 15.46
C ASP A 356 8.64 20.91 15.83
N ALA A 357 9.16 21.73 14.92
CA ALA A 357 10.25 22.66 15.22
C ALA A 357 9.80 23.96 15.91
N THR A 358 8.50 24.29 15.91
CA THR A 358 8.03 25.61 16.36
C THR A 358 7.52 25.61 17.81
N THR A 359 7.14 24.44 18.35
CA THR A 359 6.53 24.35 19.69
C THR A 359 7.56 24.10 20.81
N ALA A 360 8.75 23.58 20.49
CA ALA A 360 9.82 23.37 21.47
C ALA A 360 10.58 24.66 21.84
N ALA A 361 10.54 25.69 20.98
CA ALA A 361 11.19 26.98 21.25
C ALA A 361 10.35 27.93 22.14
N ALA A 362 9.06 27.67 22.30
CA ALA A 362 8.14 28.53 23.06
C ALA A 362 8.04 28.18 24.57
N GLN A 363 8.62 27.06 25.02
CA GLN A 363 8.56 26.62 26.43
C GLN A 363 9.91 26.71 27.19
N GLY A 364 10.98 27.20 26.55
CA GLY A 364 12.31 27.31 27.15
C GLY A 364 12.72 28.71 27.63
N GLY A 365 11.86 29.72 27.48
CA GLY A 365 12.16 31.10 27.85
C GLY A 365 11.43 31.52 29.13
N GLU A 366 12.21 31.96 30.12
CA GLU A 366 11.80 32.60 31.39
C GLU A 366 11.41 31.67 32.55
N ARG A 367 12.41 31.38 33.40
CA ARG A 367 12.38 31.89 34.77
C ARG A 367 13.82 32.09 35.30
N LYS A 368 14.07 33.33 35.70
CA LYS A 368 15.22 33.77 36.51
C LYS A 368 15.22 33.13 37.89
#